data_AF-Q09DR4-F1
#
_entry.id   AF-Q09DR4-F1
#
_cell.length_a   1.000
_cell.length_b   1.000
_cell.length_c   1.000
_cell.angle_alpha   90.00
_cell.angle_beta   90.00
_cell.angle_gamma   90.00
#
_symmetry.space_group_name_H-M   'P 1'
#
loop_
_entity.id
_entity.type
_entity.pdbx_description
1 polymer ?
#
loop_
_entity_poly.entity_id
_entity_poly.type
_entity_poly.pdbx_seq_one_letter_code
_entity_poly.pdbx_strand_id
1 'polypeptide(L)'
;MVAFNGALFFGNDQGLWKSDATVASRIQAFGGEVGSFATLGGALFFAGPHASFGTELWTSDGTAAGTHLLKDLVPGPEGSGFREPLVWRSLSGEATEPRRALSPSSRGPSRT
;
A
#
# COMPACT_ATOMS: atom_id res chain seq x y z
N MET A 1 -8.07 8.10 5.16
CA MET A 1 -9.08 7.39 5.96
C MET A 1 -9.55 6.17 5.19
N VAL A 2 -9.84 5.05 5.85
CA VAL A 2 -10.38 3.81 5.25
C VAL A 2 -11.34 3.12 6.21
N ALA A 3 -12.35 2.40 5.70
CA ALA A 3 -13.19 1.53 6.53
C ALA A 3 -12.54 0.14 6.66
N PHE A 4 -12.44 -0.37 7.89
CA PHE A 4 -11.84 -1.66 8.19
C PHE A 4 -12.46 -2.23 9.47
N ASN A 5 -12.85 -3.51 9.46
CA ASN A 5 -13.44 -4.21 10.62
C ASN A 5 -14.57 -3.44 11.34
N GLY A 6 -15.44 -2.78 10.58
CA GLY A 6 -16.58 -2.04 11.13
C GLY A 6 -16.24 -0.68 11.75
N ALA A 7 -15.01 -0.19 11.62
CA ALA A 7 -14.58 1.12 12.09
C ALA A 7 -13.93 1.93 10.95
N LEU A 8 -13.90 3.25 11.11
CA LEU A 8 -13.10 4.15 10.28
C LEU A 8 -11.71 4.28 10.88
N PHE A 9 -10.69 4.04 10.06
CA PHE A 9 -9.29 4.26 10.40
C PHE A 9 -8.75 5.48 9.66
N PHE A 10 -8.02 6.32 10.37
CA PHE A 10 -7.39 7.51 9.83
C PHE A 10 -6.12 7.82 10.60
N GLY A 11 -5.27 8.64 10.01
CA GLY A 11 -4.04 9.08 10.63
C GLY A 11 -3.97 10.61 10.64
N ASN A 12 -3.06 11.10 11.47
CA ASN A 12 -2.60 12.47 11.50
C ASN A 12 -1.15 12.48 11.99
N ASP A 13 -0.63 13.68 12.23
CA ASP A 13 0.70 13.92 12.80
C ASP A 13 0.90 13.33 14.21
N GLN A 14 -0.18 12.93 14.89
CA GLN A 14 -0.17 12.35 16.23
C GLN A 14 -0.30 10.82 16.23
N GLY A 15 -0.58 10.19 15.09
CA GLY A 15 -0.58 8.73 14.95
C GLY A 15 -1.77 8.11 14.23
N LEU A 16 -1.97 6.81 14.46
CA LEU A 16 -3.06 6.01 13.91
C LEU A 16 -4.28 6.07 14.84
N TRP A 17 -5.45 6.35 14.29
CA TRP A 17 -6.72 6.50 15.00
C TRP A 17 -7.80 5.61 14.42
N LYS A 18 -8.76 5.23 15.27
CA LYS A 18 -10.02 4.61 14.85
C LYS A 18 -11.21 5.41 15.35
N SER A 19 -12.32 5.34 14.63
CA SER A 19 -13.62 5.86 15.04
C SER A 19 -14.75 4.88 14.71
N ASP A 20 -15.74 4.81 15.58
CA ASP A 20 -17.01 4.10 15.37
C ASP A 20 -18.13 5.01 14.84
N ALA A 21 -17.76 6.17 14.30
CA ALA A 21 -18.65 7.27 13.90
C ALA A 21 -19.37 8.00 15.05
N THR A 22 -19.03 7.71 16.31
CA THR A 22 -19.49 8.46 17.48
C THR A 22 -18.34 9.04 18.30
N VAL A 23 -17.24 8.30 18.41
CA VAL A 23 -16.02 8.70 19.11
C VAL A 23 -14.78 8.32 18.31
N ALA A 24 -13.65 8.96 18.59
CA ALA A 24 -12.35 8.59 18.04
C ALA A 24 -11.35 8.28 19.16
N SER A 25 -10.52 7.26 18.94
CA SER A 25 -9.47 6.84 19.88
C SER A 25 -8.17 6.56 19.14
N ARG A 26 -7.04 7.01 19.69
CA ARG A 26 -5.71 6.72 19.14
C ARG A 26 -5.33 5.28 19.41
N ILE A 27 -4.98 4.55 18.36
CA ILE A 27 -4.46 3.18 18.42
C ILE A 27 -2.98 3.21 18.80
N GLN A 28 -2.20 4.04 18.12
CA GLN A 28 -0.76 4.12 18.33
C GLN A 28 -0.25 5.51 17.95
N ALA A 29 0.69 6.02 18.74
CA ALA A 29 1.36 7.29 18.46
C ALA A 29 2.47 7.11 17.41
N PHE A 30 2.60 8.08 16.52
CA PHE A 30 3.70 8.18 15.56
C PHE A 30 4.29 9.59 15.65
N GLY A 31 5.59 9.72 15.37
CA GLY A 31 6.31 10.99 15.40
C GLY A 31 6.15 11.82 14.13
N GLY A 32 4.99 11.75 13.47
CA GLY A 32 4.73 12.39 12.19
C GLY A 32 3.49 11.84 11.49
N GLU A 33 3.25 12.30 10.27
CA GLU A 33 2.04 12.00 9.50
C GLU A 33 1.88 10.50 9.22
N VAL A 34 0.77 9.94 9.71
CA VAL A 34 0.28 8.61 9.33
C VAL A 34 -0.72 8.78 8.20
N GLY A 35 -0.48 8.12 7.06
CA GLY A 35 -1.27 8.33 5.85
C GLY A 35 -1.46 7.07 5.03
N SER A 36 -2.19 7.24 3.92
CA SER A 36 -2.19 6.32 2.78
C SER A 36 -2.54 4.89 3.15
N PHE A 37 -3.82 4.59 3.19
CA PHE A 37 -4.35 3.37 3.77
C PHE A 37 -4.83 2.39 2.70
N ALA A 38 -4.60 1.11 2.93
CA ALA A 38 -5.16 0.02 2.14
C ALA A 38 -5.56 -1.15 3.03
N THR A 39 -6.56 -1.92 2.59
CA THR A 39 -6.96 -3.17 3.26
C THR A 39 -6.77 -4.35 2.33
N LEU A 40 -6.09 -5.38 2.79
CA LEU A 40 -5.90 -6.62 2.03
C LEU A 40 -5.84 -7.81 2.98
N GLY A 41 -6.58 -8.88 2.66
CA GLY A 41 -6.49 -10.16 3.40
C GLY A 41 -6.79 -10.06 4.90
N GLY A 42 -7.63 -9.11 5.33
CA GLY A 42 -7.96 -8.94 6.75
C GLY A 42 -6.93 -8.12 7.55
N ALA A 43 -6.00 -7.45 6.88
CA ALA A 43 -5.07 -6.50 7.49
C ALA A 43 -5.23 -5.10 6.91
N LEU A 44 -4.93 -4.09 7.74
CA LEU A 44 -4.80 -2.69 7.36
C LEU A 44 -3.32 -2.38 7.11
N PHE A 45 -3.00 -1.84 5.95
CA PHE A 45 -1.67 -1.37 5.57
C PHE A 45 -1.66 0.14 5.47
N PHE A 46 -0.57 0.77 5.88
CA PHE A 46 -0.45 2.23 5.83
C PHE A 46 1.00 2.72 5.81
N ALA A 47 1.19 3.98 5.42
CA ALA A 47 2.46 4.68 5.52
C ALA A 47 2.61 5.27 6.93
N GLY A 48 3.68 4.93 7.64
CA GLY A 48 3.94 5.38 9.00
C GLY A 48 5.39 5.79 9.24
N PRO A 49 5.66 6.91 9.94
CA PRO A 49 7.02 7.40 10.18
C PRO A 49 7.64 6.76 11.42
N HIS A 50 8.95 6.52 11.36
CA HIS A 50 9.76 6.07 12.48
C HIS A 50 11.10 6.80 12.51
N ALA A 51 11.60 7.12 13.71
CA ALA A 51 12.84 7.87 13.86
C ALA A 51 14.06 7.19 13.22
N SER A 52 14.09 5.85 13.21
CA SER A 52 15.21 5.06 12.66
C SER A 52 15.05 4.64 11.20
N PHE A 53 13.80 4.58 10.69
CA PHE A 53 13.49 3.97 9.39
C PHE A 53 12.83 4.95 8.42
N GLY A 54 12.60 6.21 8.82
CA GLY A 54 11.82 7.14 8.02
C GLY A 54 10.36 6.69 7.86
N THR A 55 9.71 7.13 6.78
CA THR A 55 8.35 6.70 6.45
C THR A 55 8.38 5.36 5.71
N GLU A 56 7.76 4.35 6.31
CA GLU A 56 7.77 2.97 5.82
C GLU A 56 6.37 2.33 5.80
N LEU A 57 6.31 1.07 5.36
CA LEU A 57 5.09 0.27 5.31
C LEU A 57 4.79 -0.40 6.66
N TRP A 58 3.65 -0.06 7.24
CA TRP A 58 3.12 -0.61 8.49
C TRP A 58 1.88 -1.47 8.24
N THR A 59 1.63 -2.39 9.17
CA THR A 59 0.41 -3.21 9.22
C THR A 59 -0.31 -3.05 10.56
N SER A 60 -1.62 -3.23 10.58
CA SER A 60 -2.47 -3.22 11.77
C SER A 60 -3.66 -4.17 11.63
N ASP A 61 -4.06 -4.79 12.74
CA ASP A 61 -5.33 -5.51 12.90
C ASP A 61 -6.43 -4.63 13.52
N GLY A 62 -6.13 -3.35 13.78
CA GLY A 62 -7.00 -2.40 14.45
C GLY A 62 -6.74 -2.24 15.95
N THR A 63 -5.70 -2.88 16.48
CA THR A 63 -5.25 -2.78 17.87
C THR A 63 -3.80 -2.28 17.96
N ALA A 64 -3.40 -1.76 19.12
CA ALA A 64 -2.03 -1.34 19.34
C ALA A 64 -1.05 -2.53 19.25
N ALA A 65 -1.45 -3.70 19.78
CA ALA A 65 -0.61 -4.91 19.79
C ALA A 65 -0.40 -5.49 18.37
N GLY A 66 -1.41 -5.40 17.50
CA GLY A 66 -1.28 -5.83 16.11
C GLY A 66 -0.69 -4.76 15.18
N THR A 67 -0.36 -3.57 15.67
CA THR A 67 0.22 -2.50 14.86
C THR A 67 1.74 -2.54 14.91
N HIS A 68 2.38 -2.84 13.78
CA HIS A 68 3.83 -2.98 13.70
C HIS A 68 4.37 -2.68 12.30
N LEU A 69 5.67 -2.37 12.24
CA LEU A 69 6.39 -2.22 10.98
C LEU A 69 6.33 -3.56 10.24
N LEU A 70 5.79 -3.56 9.02
CA LEU A 70 5.75 -4.78 8.22
C LEU A 70 7.15 -5.09 7.70
N LYS A 71 7.80 -4.07 7.14
CA LYS A 71 9.16 -4.16 6.63
C LYS A 71 9.77 -2.78 6.49
N ASP A 72 11.03 -2.67 6.89
CA ASP A 72 11.92 -1.58 6.48
C ASP A 72 12.35 -1.84 5.02
N LEU A 73 11.74 -1.12 4.08
CA LEU A 73 12.00 -1.30 2.65
C LEU A 73 13.23 -0.53 2.19
N VAL A 74 13.48 0.65 2.77
CA VAL A 74 14.66 1.46 2.52
C VAL A 74 15.36 1.75 3.85
N PRO A 75 16.43 0.99 4.17
CA PRO A 75 17.10 1.13 5.46
C PRO A 75 17.61 2.55 5.72
N GLY A 76 17.36 3.03 6.94
CA GLY A 76 17.80 4.33 7.42
C GLY A 76 16.69 5.38 7.47
N PRO A 77 16.99 6.60 7.92
CA PRO A 77 15.97 7.60 8.26
C PRO A 77 15.28 8.25 7.05
N GLU A 78 15.77 8.02 5.83
CA GLU A 78 15.17 8.59 4.62
C GLU A 78 13.81 7.95 4.30
N GLY A 79 13.68 6.65 4.58
CA GLY A 79 12.49 5.85 4.30
C GLY A 79 12.21 5.65 2.81
N SER A 80 11.26 4.77 2.51
CA SER A 80 10.94 4.35 1.14
C SER A 80 10.12 5.36 0.33
N GLY A 81 9.74 6.49 0.93
CA GLY A 81 8.82 7.45 0.30
C GLY A 81 7.47 6.83 -0.02
N PHE A 82 7.08 5.76 0.68
CA PHE A 82 5.83 5.06 0.48
C PHE A 82 4.65 6.00 0.74
N ARG A 83 3.98 6.44 -0.32
CA ARG A 83 2.88 7.40 -0.23
C ARG A 83 1.54 6.87 -0.67
N GLU A 84 1.45 5.78 -1.41
CA GLU A 84 0.15 5.25 -1.85
C GLU A 84 0.20 3.72 -1.96
N PRO A 85 -0.44 2.97 -1.05
CA PRO A 85 -0.62 1.54 -1.25
C PRO A 85 -1.66 1.30 -2.36
N LEU A 86 -1.19 0.95 -3.54
CA LEU A 86 -2.06 0.44 -4.61
C LEU A 86 -2.33 -1.04 -4.39
N VAL A 87 -3.55 -1.39 -3.99
CA VAL A 87 -4.02 -2.78 -4.05
C VAL A 87 -4.47 -3.05 -5.49
N TRP A 88 -3.70 -3.81 -6.25
CA TRP A 88 -4.15 -4.32 -7.53
C TRP A 88 -5.28 -5.32 -7.28
N ARG A 89 -6.53 -4.88 -7.43
CA ARG A 89 -7.65 -5.79 -7.65
C ARG A 89 -7.80 -5.93 -9.16
N SER A 90 -7.90 -7.17 -9.64
CA SER A 90 -8.15 -7.51 -11.04
C SER A 90 -9.10 -6.49 -11.66
N LEU A 91 -8.63 -5.81 -12.71
CA LEU A 91 -9.53 -5.28 -13.72
C LEU A 91 -10.32 -6.49 -14.23
N SER A 92 -11.52 -6.71 -13.70
CA SER A 92 -12.48 -7.59 -14.34
C SER A 92 -12.94 -6.89 -15.60
N GLY A 93 -12.17 -7.07 -16.67
CA GLY A 93 -12.39 -6.42 -17.96
C GLY A 93 -11.14 -6.42 -18.82
N GLU A 94 -10.87 -7.58 -19.44
CA GLU A 94 -10.13 -7.70 -20.70
C GLU A 94 -8.65 -7.26 -20.71
N ALA A 95 -7.79 -8.08 -20.10
CA ALA A 95 -6.41 -8.17 -20.58
C ALA A 95 -6.39 -9.08 -21.82
N THR A 96 -6.68 -8.52 -23.00
CA THR A 96 -6.31 -9.19 -24.25
C THR A 96 -4.78 -9.20 -24.30
N GLU A 97 -4.19 -10.37 -24.10
CA GLU A 97 -2.74 -10.54 -24.26
C GLU A 97 -2.29 -9.97 -25.61
N PRO A 98 -1.13 -9.29 -25.69
CA PRO A 98 -0.55 -8.97 -26.97
C PRO A 98 -0.17 -10.29 -27.63
N ARG A 99 -0.99 -10.75 -28.59
CA ARG A 99 -0.60 -11.81 -29.52
C ARG A 99 0.77 -11.45 -30.06
N ARG A 100 1.76 -12.27 -29.73
CA ARG A 100 3.11 -12.24 -30.30
C ARG A 100 2.94 -12.21 -31.82
N ALA A 101 3.05 -11.02 -32.41
CA ALA A 101 3.10 -10.87 -33.85
C ALA A 101 4.39 -11.55 -34.31
N LEU A 102 4.25 -12.72 -34.94
CA LEU A 102 5.29 -13.21 -35.82
C LEU A 102 5.42 -12.18 -36.94
N SER A 103 6.47 -11.35 -36.87
CA SER A 103 6.82 -10.45 -37.97
C SER A 103 7.05 -11.30 -39.23
N PRO A 104 6.40 -10.97 -40.36
CA PRO A 104 6.67 -11.66 -41.60
C PRO A 104 7.90 -11.07 -42.29
N SER A 105 8.52 -11.93 -43.10
CA SER A 105 9.30 -11.62 -44.30
C SER A 105 10.80 -11.81 -44.19
N SER A 106 11.29 -12.80 -44.93
CA SER A 106 11.99 -12.47 -46.17
C SER A 106 11.90 -13.63 -47.16
N ARG A 107 11.03 -13.46 -48.15
CA ARG A 107 11.08 -14.21 -49.41
C ARG A 107 12.22 -13.61 -50.24
N GLY A 108 13.16 -14.45 -50.64
CA GLY A 108 14.12 -14.16 -51.70
C GLY A 108 14.90 -15.44 -52.00
N PRO A 109 15.31 -15.71 -53.26
CA PRO A 109 15.40 -14.80 -54.40
C PRO A 109 14.57 -15.22 -55.63
N SER A 110 14.52 -14.36 -56.64
CA SER A 110 14.11 -14.72 -58.01
C SER A 110 15.25 -14.45 -58.99
N ARG A 111 15.54 -15.49 -59.79
CA ARG A 111 16.24 -15.56 -61.10
C ARG A 111 17.73 -15.21 -61.18
N THR A 112 18.51 -16.19 -61.64
CA THR A 112 18.96 -16.30 -63.05
C THR A 112 18.94 -17.76 -63.47
#